data_AF-A0A9X1GG45-F1
#
_entry.id   AF-A0A9X1GG45-F1
#
_cell.length_a   1.000
_cell.length_b   1.000
_cell.length_c   1.000
_cell.angle_alpha   90.00
_cell.angle_beta   90.00
_cell.angle_gamma   90.00
#
_symmetry.space_group_name_H-M   'P 1'
#
loop_
_entity.id
_entity.type
_entity.pdbx_description
1 polymer ?
#
loop_
_entity_poly.entity_id
_entity_poly.type
_entity_poly.pdbx_seq_one_letter_code
_entity_poly.pdbx_strand_id
1 'polypeptide(L)'
;MKFRGKGGKYREIGLDHQTSLIFKKYRGMAGEKMPVFPNLSPDPKKRGLPLSDRAIKRLIQDISEVAKVKFSCHWLRHSHASRAVDSKSLFEVQDQLGHSKSDTTKTYVRSKKDAGTGTVLPRF
;
A
#
# COMPACT_ATOMS: atom_id res chain seq x y z
N MET A 1 -2.53 -6.67 9.30
CA MET A 1 -3.83 -6.02 8.97
C MET A 1 -4.53 -6.85 7.90
N LYS A 2 -5.83 -7.17 8.06
CA LYS A 2 -6.59 -7.95 7.07
C LYS A 2 -7.54 -7.06 6.29
N PHE A 3 -7.65 -7.25 4.98
CA PHE A 3 -8.59 -6.51 4.13
C PHE A 3 -9.26 -7.44 3.12
N ARG A 4 -10.49 -7.10 2.74
CA ARG A 4 -11.31 -7.87 1.81
C ARG A 4 -11.14 -7.33 0.39
N GLY A 5 -10.74 -8.19 -0.52
CA GLY A 5 -10.61 -7.92 -1.95
C GLY A 5 -11.80 -8.43 -2.77
N LYS A 6 -11.65 -8.33 -4.09
CA LYS A 6 -12.64 -8.82 -5.08
C LYS A 6 -12.86 -10.32 -4.91
N GLY A 7 -14.12 -10.76 -5.01
CA GLY A 7 -14.50 -12.17 -4.86
C GLY A 7 -14.47 -12.70 -3.43
N GLY A 8 -14.53 -11.82 -2.42
CA GLY A 8 -14.56 -12.21 -1.01
C GLY A 8 -13.21 -12.67 -0.44
N LYS A 9 -12.13 -12.59 -1.23
CA LYS A 9 -10.80 -13.00 -0.81
C LYS A 9 -10.25 -12.05 0.24
N TYR A 10 -9.77 -12.57 1.36
CA TYR A 10 -9.04 -11.80 2.34
C TYR A 10 -7.56 -11.79 2.01
N ARG A 11 -6.90 -10.67 2.32
CA ARG A 11 -5.46 -10.49 2.19
C ARG A 11 -4.91 -9.89 3.47
N GLU A 12 -3.69 -10.27 3.80
CA GLU A 12 -3.01 -9.80 4.99
C GLU A 12 -1.76 -9.02 4.60
N ILE A 13 -1.59 -7.84 5.17
CA ILE A 13 -0.36 -7.06 5.04
C ILE A 13 0.22 -6.88 6.45
N GLY A 14 1.51 -7.20 6.57
CA GLY A 14 2.31 -6.84 7.73
C GLY A 14 2.59 -5.35 7.73
N LEU A 15 2.37 -4.70 8.87
CA LEU A 15 2.76 -3.32 9.11
C LEU A 15 3.97 -3.33 10.04
N ASP A 16 4.89 -2.40 9.87
CA ASP A 16 5.98 -2.23 10.83
C ASP A 16 5.41 -1.79 12.20
N HIS A 17 6.27 -1.86 13.22
CA HIS A 17 5.88 -1.57 14.59
C HIS A 17 5.34 -0.13 14.75
N GLN A 18 6.00 0.86 14.15
CA GLN A 18 5.64 2.27 14.28
C GLN A 18 4.30 2.56 13.60
N THR A 19 4.11 2.07 12.37
CA THR A 19 2.83 2.19 11.66
C THR A 19 1.71 1.50 12.44
N SER A 20 1.99 0.32 13.00
CA SER A 20 1.01 -0.40 13.82
C SER A 20 0.58 0.39 15.06
N LEU A 21 1.51 1.09 15.73
CA LEU A 21 1.20 1.96 16.87
C LEU A 21 0.32 3.13 16.46
N ILE A 22 0.65 3.80 15.35
CA ILE A 22 -0.12 4.94 14.82
C ILE A 22 -1.55 4.49 14.49
N PHE A 23 -1.71 3.34 13.82
CA PHE A 23 -3.03 2.79 13.49
C PHE A 23 -3.85 2.46 14.74
N LYS A 24 -3.24 1.83 15.75
CA LYS A 24 -3.92 1.53 17.03
C LYS A 24 -4.36 2.81 17.74
N LYS A 25 -3.49 3.83 17.79
CA LYS A 25 -3.81 5.13 18.37
C LYS A 25 -4.94 5.83 17.61
N TYR A 26 -4.88 5.81 16.28
CA TYR A 26 -5.89 6.43 15.42
C TYR A 26 -7.26 5.74 15.55
N ARG A 27 -7.29 4.40 15.59
CA ARG A 27 -8.50 3.62 15.79
C ARG A 27 -9.14 3.89 17.16
N GLY A 28 -8.33 4.15 18.19
CA GLY A 28 -8.81 4.41 19.54
C GLY A 28 -9.74 3.29 20.03
N MET A 29 -10.91 3.68 20.54
CA MET A 29 -11.95 2.76 21.03
C MET A 29 -12.99 2.37 19.97
N ALA A 30 -12.70 2.57 18.68
CA ALA A 30 -13.65 2.22 17.62
C ALA A 30 -13.93 0.71 17.59
N GLY A 31 -15.22 0.34 17.62
CA GLY A 31 -15.68 -1.05 17.56
C GLY A 31 -15.26 -1.77 16.26
N GLU A 32 -15.43 -3.08 16.20
CA GLU A 32 -14.97 -3.90 15.06
C GLU A 32 -15.63 -3.55 13.72
N LYS A 33 -16.91 -3.15 13.74
CA LYS A 33 -17.66 -2.79 12.54
C LYS A 33 -17.48 -1.32 12.13
N MET A 34 -16.77 -0.53 12.93
CA MET A 34 -16.56 0.88 12.64
C MET A 34 -15.43 1.06 11.62
N PRO A 35 -15.51 2.08 10.75
CA PRO A 35 -14.43 2.39 9.83
C PRO A 35 -13.14 2.71 10.59
N VAL A 36 -12.01 2.18 10.14
CA VAL A 36 -10.69 2.52 10.69
C VAL A 36 -10.40 4.01 10.49
N PHE A 37 -10.83 4.57 9.35
CA PHE A 37 -10.71 5.98 9.00
C PHE A 37 -12.10 6.61 8.88
N PRO A 38 -12.71 7.06 9.99
CA PRO A 38 -13.99 7.73 9.95
C PRO A 38 -13.83 9.15 9.38
N ASN A 39 -14.86 9.59 8.67
CA ASN A 39 -14.96 10.95 8.16
C ASN A 39 -15.24 11.91 9.34
N LEU A 40 -14.43 12.97 9.44
CA LEU A 40 -14.52 14.00 10.48
C LEU A 40 -15.28 15.27 10.03
N SER A 41 -16.06 15.15 8.95
CA SER A 41 -16.90 16.23 8.42
C SER A 41 -17.80 16.84 9.50
N PRO A 42 -17.97 18.18 9.53
CA PRO A 42 -18.93 18.85 10.41
C PRO A 42 -20.38 18.41 10.16
N ASP A 43 -20.71 18.05 8.91
CA ASP A 43 -22.01 17.50 8.51
C ASP A 43 -22.32 16.19 9.27
N PRO A 44 -23.32 16.17 10.18
CA PRO A 44 -23.66 14.99 10.98
C PRO A 44 -24.04 13.76 10.15
N LYS A 45 -24.55 13.96 8.92
CA LYS A 45 -24.93 12.85 8.02
C LYS A 45 -23.72 12.12 7.45
N LYS A 46 -22.56 12.77 7.39
CA LYS A 46 -21.32 12.22 6.85
C LYS A 46 -20.34 11.80 7.93
N ARG A 47 -20.46 12.37 9.13
CA ARG A 47 -19.57 12.12 10.26
C ARG A 47 -19.64 10.65 10.68
N GLY A 48 -18.47 10.03 10.85
CA GLY A 48 -18.36 8.61 11.25
C GLY A 48 -18.46 7.60 10.11
N LEU A 49 -18.88 8.01 8.90
CA LEU A 49 -18.85 7.14 7.71
C LEU A 49 -17.41 6.92 7.22
N PRO A 50 -17.12 5.85 6.45
CA PRO A 50 -15.82 5.72 5.79
C PRO A 50 -15.49 6.93 4.92
N LEU A 51 -14.20 7.29 4.86
CA LEU A 51 -13.73 8.26 3.86
C LEU A 51 -14.06 7.78 2.44
N SER A 52 -14.56 8.69 1.61
CA SER A 52 -14.80 8.40 0.19
C SER A 52 -13.50 8.44 -0.61
N ASP A 53 -13.45 7.72 -1.72
CA ASP A 53 -12.32 7.75 -2.66
C ASP A 53 -11.98 9.18 -3.10
N ARG A 54 -12.99 10.03 -3.28
CA ARG A 54 -12.80 11.44 -3.63
C ARG A 54 -12.12 12.22 -2.51
N ALA A 55 -12.48 11.96 -1.25
CA ALA A 55 -11.85 12.61 -0.10
C ALA A 55 -10.37 12.18 0.01
N ILE A 56 -10.08 10.89 -0.17
CA ILE A 56 -8.70 10.37 -0.15
C ILE A 56 -7.88 10.97 -1.30
N LYS A 57 -8.43 11.04 -2.52
CA LYS A 57 -7.74 11.65 -3.67
C LYS A 57 -7.40 13.12 -3.42
N ARG A 58 -8.34 13.90 -2.85
CA ARG A 58 -8.10 15.30 -2.49
C ARG A 58 -7.02 15.43 -1.42
N LEU A 59 -7.12 14.65 -0.34
CA LEU A 59 -6.09 14.64 0.71
C LEU A 59 -4.69 14.36 0.13
N ILE A 60 -4.57 13.36 -0.75
CA ILE A 60 -3.29 13.02 -1.38
C ILE A 60 -2.81 14.14 -2.31
N GLN A 61 -3.72 14.82 -3.01
CA GLN A 61 -3.39 15.99 -3.83
C GLN A 61 -2.88 17.14 -2.95
N ASP A 62 -3.56 17.45 -1.85
CA ASP A 62 -3.14 18.53 -0.93
C ASP A 62 -1.74 18.24 -0.36
N ILE A 63 -1.46 17.00 0.05
CA ILE A 63 -0.13 16.59 0.52
C ILE A 63 0.90 16.70 -0.62
N SER A 64 0.54 16.31 -1.84
CA SER A 64 1.41 16.40 -3.02
C SER A 64 1.81 17.85 -3.33
N GLU A 65 0.87 18.79 -3.20
CA GLU A 65 1.09 20.22 -3.40
C GLU A 65 2.01 20.80 -2.31
N VAL A 66 1.73 20.51 -1.03
CA VAL A 66 2.56 20.96 0.10
C VAL A 66 3.98 20.40 0.03
N ALA A 67 4.10 19.11 -0.30
CA ALA A 67 5.39 18.44 -0.44
C ALA A 67 6.16 18.88 -1.70
N LYS A 68 5.51 19.58 -2.65
CA LYS A 68 6.06 19.95 -3.96
C LYS A 68 6.55 18.74 -4.77
N VAL A 69 5.91 17.59 -4.59
CA VAL A 69 6.22 16.33 -5.30
C VAL A 69 4.93 15.78 -5.88
N LYS A 70 4.88 15.57 -7.20
CA LYS A 70 3.69 15.01 -7.87
C LYS A 70 3.54 13.52 -7.57
N PHE A 71 2.49 13.13 -6.87
CA PHE A 71 2.14 11.72 -6.67
C PHE A 71 0.62 11.51 -6.50
N SER A 72 0.21 10.24 -6.56
CA SER A 72 -1.17 9.78 -6.35
C SER A 72 -1.16 8.48 -5.54
N CYS A 73 -2.31 8.00 -5.08
CA CYS A 73 -2.40 6.71 -4.39
C CYS A 73 -1.82 5.56 -5.22
N HIS A 74 -2.08 5.56 -6.53
CA HIS A 74 -1.59 4.52 -7.42
C HIS A 74 -0.07 4.64 -7.63
N TRP A 75 0.43 5.87 -7.75
CA TRP A 75 1.86 6.12 -7.80
C TRP A 75 2.58 5.63 -6.53
N LEU A 76 2.04 5.93 -5.34
CA LEU A 76 2.61 5.46 -4.07
C LEU A 76 2.67 3.92 -4.00
N ARG A 77 1.61 3.25 -4.49
CA ARG A 77 1.58 1.78 -4.61
C ARG A 77 2.67 1.25 -5.55
N HIS A 78 2.89 1.90 -6.70
CA HIS A 78 3.98 1.56 -7.62
C HIS A 78 5.36 1.78 -7.00
N SER A 79 5.54 2.90 -6.28
CA SER A 79 6.79 3.23 -5.59
C SER A 79 7.12 2.21 -4.50
N HIS A 80 6.12 1.77 -3.73
CA HIS A 80 6.28 0.65 -2.79
C HIS A 80 6.71 -0.63 -3.50
N ALA A 81 6.00 -1.03 -4.56
CA ALA A 81 6.31 -2.24 -5.30
C ALA A 81 7.73 -2.24 -5.91
N SER A 82 8.12 -1.11 -6.51
CA SER A 82 9.44 -0.93 -7.14
C SER A 82 10.58 -1.03 -6.14
N ARG A 83 10.39 -0.56 -4.90
CA ARG A 83 11.39 -0.70 -3.84
C ARG A 83 11.39 -2.10 -3.22
N ALA A 84 10.22 -2.73 -3.12
CA ALA A 84 10.10 -4.04 -2.49
C ALA A 84 10.81 -5.13 -3.30
N VAL A 85 10.76 -5.07 -4.65
CA VAL A 85 11.45 -6.06 -5.50
C VAL A 85 12.98 -6.04 -5.39
N ASP A 86 13.57 -4.96 -4.88
CA ASP A 86 15.01 -4.88 -4.63
C ASP A 86 15.43 -5.69 -3.38
N SER A 87 14.48 -6.03 -2.50
CA SER A 87 14.75 -6.66 -1.19
C SER A 87 13.95 -7.94 -0.93
N LYS A 88 12.94 -8.24 -1.74
CA LYS A 88 12.06 -9.41 -1.62
C LYS A 88 11.89 -10.11 -2.95
N SER A 89 11.50 -11.38 -2.91
CA SER A 89 11.20 -12.11 -4.13
C SER A 89 9.99 -11.51 -4.87
N LEU A 90 9.96 -11.67 -6.19
CA LEU A 90 8.87 -11.18 -7.02
C LEU A 90 7.51 -11.76 -6.59
N PHE A 91 7.48 -13.03 -6.16
CA PHE A 91 6.26 -13.72 -5.72
C PHE A 91 5.71 -13.15 -4.41
N GLU A 92 6.58 -12.82 -3.45
CA GLU A 92 6.16 -12.16 -2.21
C GLU A 92 5.57 -10.77 -2.48
N VAL A 93 6.23 -9.99 -3.35
CA VAL A 93 5.72 -8.66 -3.74
C VAL A 93 4.38 -8.79 -4.49
N GLN A 94 4.24 -9.80 -5.35
CA GLN A 94 2.99 -10.08 -6.06
C GLN A 94 1.84 -10.40 -5.09
N ASP A 95 2.09 -11.24 -4.09
CA ASP A 95 1.07 -11.61 -3.11
C ASP A 95 0.66 -10.41 -2.24
N GLN A 96 1.63 -9.61 -1.79
CA GLN A 96 1.38 -8.38 -1.03
C GLN A 96 0.57 -7.34 -1.81
N LEU A 97 0.83 -7.17 -3.11
CA LEU A 97 0.04 -6.29 -3.98
C LEU A 97 -1.32 -6.91 -4.34
N GLY A 98 -1.46 -8.22 -4.18
CA GLY A 98 -2.65 -8.96 -4.53
C GLY A 98 -2.93 -9.04 -6.02
N HIS A 99 -1.87 -9.06 -6.82
CA HIS A 99 -1.96 -9.27 -8.26
C HIS A 99 -2.21 -10.75 -8.57
N SER A 100 -3.26 -11.03 -9.35
CA SER A 100 -3.57 -12.40 -9.79
C SER A 100 -2.66 -12.89 -10.92
N LYS A 101 -2.05 -11.97 -11.68
CA LYS A 101 -1.08 -12.27 -12.73
C LYS A 101 0.28 -11.71 -12.35
N SER A 102 1.34 -12.48 -12.60
CA SER A 102 2.72 -12.05 -12.38
C SER A 102 3.15 -10.91 -13.30
N ASP A 103 2.53 -10.79 -14.48
CA ASP A 103 2.93 -9.82 -15.51
C ASP A 103 2.79 -8.37 -15.04
N THR A 104 1.83 -8.07 -14.17
CA THR A 104 1.67 -6.73 -13.58
C THR A 104 2.71 -6.41 -12.51
N THR A 105 3.43 -7.40 -11.99
CA THR A 105 4.49 -7.20 -11.00
C THR A 105 5.88 -7.22 -11.66
N LYS A 106 6.04 -7.94 -12.78
CA LYS A 106 7.28 -7.94 -13.59
C LYS A 106 7.72 -6.54 -14.02
N THR A 107 6.78 -5.62 -14.25
CA THR A 107 7.08 -4.22 -14.60
C THR A 107 7.93 -3.48 -13.56
N TYR A 108 7.95 -3.95 -12.30
CA TYR A 108 8.77 -3.32 -11.25
C TYR A 108 10.22 -3.83 -11.23
N VAL A 109 10.50 -4.98 -11.83
CA VAL A 109 11.84 -5.59 -11.79
C VAL A 109 12.78 -4.77 -12.65
N ARG A 110 13.80 -4.20 -12.02
CA ARG A 110 14.91 -3.55 -12.72
C ARG A 110 15.99 -4.59 -13.01
N SER A 111 16.20 -4.91 -14.27
CA SER A 111 17.33 -5.73 -14.68
C SER A 111 18.62 -4.96 -14.43
N LYS A 112 19.47 -5.43 -13.51
CA LYS A 112 20.85 -4.94 -13.37
C LYS A 112 21.61 -5.38 -14.62
N LYS A 113 21.82 -4.45 -15.56
CA LYS A 113 22.47 -4.73 -16.86
C LYS A 113 23.94 -5.14 -16.71
N ASP A 114 24.57 -4.85 -15.57
CA ASP A 114 26.02 -4.96 -15.40
C ASP A 114 26.48 -6.25 -14.69
N ALA A 115 25.58 -7.19 -14.40
CA ALA A 115 25.92 -8.47 -13.78
C ALA A 115 25.39 -9.63 -14.63
N GLY A 116 26.31 -10.34 -15.30
CA GLY A 116 26.00 -11.63 -15.91
C GLY A 116 25.55 -12.63 -14.84
N THR A 117 24.73 -13.62 -15.20
CA THR A 117 24.22 -14.63 -14.26
C THR A 117 25.35 -15.38 -13.55
N GLY A 118 26.51 -15.55 -14.19
CA GLY A 118 27.71 -16.15 -13.58
C GLY A 118 28.38 -15.32 -12.48
N THR A 119 28.07 -14.03 -12.35
CA THR A 119 28.64 -13.15 -11.30
C THR A 119 27.82 -13.15 -10.01
N VAL A 120 26.60 -13.71 -10.05
CA VAL A 120 25.62 -13.69 -8.94
C VAL A 120 25.44 -15.09 -8.33
N LEU A 121 25.93 -16.14 -9.00
CA LEU A 121 25.93 -17.49 -8.45
C LEU A 121 27.07 -17.63 -7.43
N PRO A 122 26.82 -18.24 -6.25
CA PRO A 122 27.90 -18.59 -5.35
C PRO A 122 28.86 -19.52 -6.09
N ARG A 123 30.16 -19.22 -6.01
CA ARG A 123 31.19 -20.15 -6.49
C ARG A 123 31.18 -21.34 -5.54
N PHE A 124 30.94 -22.54 -6.08
CA PHE A 124 31.11 -23.80 -5.38
C PHE A 124 32.59 -24.16 -5.32
#